data_AF-A0A7J4RIK0-F1
#
_entry.id   AF-A0A7J4RIK0-F1
#
_cell.length_a   1.000
_cell.length_b   1.000
_cell.length_c   1.000
_cell.angle_alpha   90.00
_cell.angle_beta   90.00
_cell.angle_gamma   90.00
#
_symmetry.space_group_name_H-M   'P 1'
#
loop_
_entity.id
_entity.type
_entity.pdbx_description
1 polymer ?
#
loop_
_entity_poly.entity_id
_entity_poly.type
_entity_poly.pdbx_seq_one_letter_code
_entity_poly.pdbx_strand_id
1 'polypeptide(L)'
;MDEDEMARGLDHLMEQNETDLPFLASYGADMDGMGIDVDALFLGVETFLSSRRVKFDSDEKCIKYNSTCITKHEEGLLIEVEHEDLE
;
A
#
# COMPACT_ATOMS: atom_id res chain seq x y z
N MET A 1 -14.23 26.82 -11.65
CA MET A 1 -14.45 25.38 -11.86
C MET A 1 -15.33 24.96 -10.71
N ASP A 2 -16.55 24.53 -11.02
CA ASP A 2 -17.61 24.36 -10.04
C ASP A 2 -17.38 23.05 -9.26
N GLU A 3 -17.53 23.10 -7.94
CA GLU A 3 -17.23 21.98 -7.01
C GLU A 3 -17.96 20.69 -7.37
N ASP A 4 -19.11 20.79 -8.03
CA ASP A 4 -19.92 19.66 -8.51
C ASP A 4 -19.27 18.89 -9.68
N GLU A 5 -18.44 19.54 -10.49
CA GLU A 5 -17.71 18.90 -11.60
C GLU A 5 -16.50 18.11 -11.07
N MET A 6 -15.89 18.60 -9.99
CA MET A 6 -14.81 17.93 -9.27
C MET A 6 -15.32 16.69 -8.52
N ALA A 7 -16.49 16.78 -7.88
CA ALA A 7 -17.13 15.66 -7.19
C ALA A 7 -17.55 14.53 -8.16
N ARG A 8 -18.10 14.88 -9.33
CA ARG A 8 -18.45 13.90 -10.37
C ARG A 8 -17.26 13.27 -11.07
N GLY A 9 -16.17 14.03 -11.24
CA GLY A 9 -14.90 13.50 -11.75
C GLY A 9 -14.27 12.45 -10.81
N LEU A 10 -14.45 12.64 -9.50
CA LEU A 10 -13.97 11.71 -8.47
C LEU A 10 -14.77 10.41 -8.46
N ASP A 11 -16.09 10.50 -8.55
CA ASP A 11 -17.01 9.35 -8.55
C ASP A 11 -16.76 8.40 -9.74
N HIS A 12 -16.49 8.96 -10.93
CA HIS A 12 -16.14 8.18 -12.12
C HIS A 12 -14.75 7.53 -12.08
N LEU A 13 -13.83 8.03 -11.26
CA LEU A 13 -12.52 7.41 -11.04
C LEU A 13 -12.60 6.28 -10.00
N MET A 14 -13.56 6.35 -9.07
CA MET A 14 -13.81 5.32 -8.06
C MET A 14 -14.49 4.08 -8.64
N GLU A 15 -15.42 4.23 -9.60
CA GLU A 15 -16.07 3.11 -10.29
C GLU A 15 -15.11 2.22 -11.11
N GLN A 16 -13.94 2.74 -11.51
CA GLN A 16 -12.97 1.99 -12.33
C GLN A 16 -11.95 1.18 -11.52
N ASN A 17 -11.87 1.39 -10.21
CA ASN A 17 -10.76 0.92 -9.36
C ASN A 17 -11.24 0.28 -8.05
N GLU A 18 -12.30 -0.54 -8.09
CA GLU A 18 -12.83 -1.22 -6.89
C GLU A 18 -11.78 -2.08 -6.14
N THR A 19 -10.70 -2.50 -6.80
CA THR A 19 -9.60 -3.27 -6.18
C THR A 19 -8.44 -2.41 -5.68
N ASP A 20 -8.31 -1.16 -6.15
CA ASP A 20 -7.22 -0.25 -5.80
C ASP A 20 -7.64 0.84 -4.79
N LEU A 21 -8.94 1.00 -4.52
CA LEU A 21 -9.46 1.96 -3.54
C LEU A 21 -8.89 1.82 -2.13
N PRO A 22 -8.77 0.61 -1.54
CA PRO A 22 -8.20 0.43 -0.21
C PRO A 22 -6.71 0.79 -0.14
N PHE A 23 -5.98 0.53 -1.24
CA PHE A 23 -4.57 0.85 -1.38
C PHE A 23 -4.33 2.35 -1.63
N LEU A 24 -5.21 3.03 -2.36
CA LEU A 24 -5.12 4.49 -2.56
C LEU A 24 -5.58 5.27 -1.33
N ALA A 25 -6.54 4.74 -0.57
CA ALA A 25 -6.97 5.33 0.70
C ALA A 25 -5.84 5.38 1.74
N SER A 26 -4.91 4.42 1.72
CA SER A 26 -3.74 4.47 2.61
C SER A 26 -2.69 5.50 2.19
N TYR A 27 -2.68 5.95 0.92
CA TYR A 27 -1.83 7.06 0.45
C TYR A 27 -2.48 8.45 0.66
N GLY A 28 -3.82 8.53 0.67
CA GLY A 28 -4.56 9.79 0.76
C GLY A 28 -4.89 10.27 2.19
N ALA A 29 -4.49 9.54 3.23
CA ALA A 29 -4.83 9.87 4.61
C ALA A 29 -3.98 11.02 5.22
N ASP A 30 -3.02 11.58 4.48
CA ASP A 30 -2.26 12.76 4.89
C ASP A 30 -2.82 14.05 4.26
N MET A 31 -4.04 14.42 4.66
CA MET A 31 -4.55 15.79 4.49
C MET A 31 -4.73 16.53 5.83
N ASP A 32 -4.40 15.91 6.96
CA ASP A 32 -4.63 16.55 8.27
C ASP A 32 -3.69 16.07 9.38
N GLY A 33 -2.38 16.07 9.14
CA GLY A 33 -1.35 15.87 10.18
C GLY A 33 -1.45 14.56 11.00
N MET A 34 -2.19 13.58 10.51
CA MET A 34 -2.33 12.26 11.11
C MET A 34 -1.24 11.36 10.54
N GLY A 35 -0.23 11.04 11.36
CA GLY A 35 0.87 10.19 10.96
C GLY A 35 0.41 8.90 10.25
N ILE A 36 1.25 8.43 9.35
CA ILE A 36 1.03 7.25 8.50
C ILE A 36 0.58 6.05 9.34
N ASP A 37 -0.56 5.44 8.98
CA ASP A 37 -1.01 4.18 9.57
C ASP A 37 -0.21 3.00 8.97
N VAL A 38 0.94 2.73 9.59
CA VAL A 38 1.89 1.71 9.18
C VAL A 38 1.28 0.31 9.21
N ASP A 39 0.38 0.04 10.15
CA ASP A 39 -0.28 -1.26 10.28
C ASP A 39 -1.29 -1.47 9.13
N ALA A 40 -2.07 -0.44 8.80
CA ALA A 40 -2.96 -0.49 7.64
C ALA A 40 -2.19 -0.65 6.32
N LEU A 41 -1.05 0.05 6.17
CA LEU A 41 -0.18 -0.12 5.00
C LEU A 41 0.37 -1.54 4.90
N PHE A 42 0.88 -2.10 6.00
CA PHE A 42 1.42 -3.46 6.04
C PHE A 42 0.35 -4.49 5.64
N LEU A 43 -0.85 -4.38 6.21
CA LEU A 43 -1.99 -5.23 5.86
C LEU A 43 -2.42 -5.08 4.40
N GLY A 44 -2.33 -3.86 3.86
CA GLY A 44 -2.58 -3.56 2.45
C GLY A 44 -1.64 -4.34 1.53
N VAL A 45 -0.36 -4.45 1.87
CA VAL A 45 0.62 -5.24 1.12
C VAL A 45 0.30 -6.73 1.18
N GLU A 46 -0.01 -7.28 2.35
CA GLU A 46 -0.40 -8.69 2.49
C GLU A 46 -1.64 -9.02 1.65
N THR A 47 -2.64 -8.13 1.69
CA THR A 47 -3.89 -8.26 0.95
C THR A 47 -3.63 -8.21 -0.56
N PHE A 48 -2.80 -7.27 -1.01
CA PHE A 48 -2.43 -7.13 -2.42
C PHE A 48 -1.73 -8.39 -2.94
N LEU A 49 -0.70 -8.87 -2.24
CA LEU A 49 0.04 -10.08 -2.65
C LEU A 49 -0.87 -11.32 -2.68
N SER A 50 -1.73 -11.45 -1.66
CA SER A 50 -2.71 -12.55 -1.58
C SER A 50 -3.71 -12.52 -2.72
N SER A 51 -4.24 -11.33 -3.06
CA SER A 51 -5.20 -11.15 -4.16
C SER A 51 -4.64 -11.60 -5.51
N ARG A 52 -3.32 -11.45 -5.70
CA ARG A 52 -2.58 -11.85 -6.90
C ARG A 52 -2.07 -13.30 -6.84
N ARG A 53 -2.38 -14.05 -5.78
CA ARG A 53 -1.92 -15.42 -5.52
C ARG A 53 -0.39 -15.54 -5.48
N VAL A 54 0.29 -14.47 -5.08
CA VAL A 54 1.74 -14.50 -4.82
C VAL A 54 1.96 -15.31 -3.54
N LYS A 55 2.91 -16.25 -3.57
CA LYS A 55 3.32 -16.97 -2.37
C LYS A 55 4.37 -16.13 -1.65
N PHE A 56 4.09 -15.77 -0.41
CA PHE A 56 4.97 -15.05 0.48
C PHE A 56 4.83 -15.65 1.89
N ASP A 57 5.86 -15.46 2.71
CA ASP A 57 5.78 -15.76 4.14
C ASP A 57 5.60 -14.44 4.89
N SER A 58 4.68 -14.36 5.85
CA SER A 58 4.55 -13.17 6.71
C SER A 58 4.48 -13.52 8.18
N ASP A 59 5.01 -12.61 8.99
CA ASP A 59 4.81 -12.54 10.43
C ASP A 59 4.38 -11.12 10.84
N GLU A 60 4.24 -10.85 12.15
CA GLU A 60 3.80 -9.53 12.65
C GLU A 60 4.71 -8.35 12.22
N LYS A 61 5.93 -8.63 11.75
CA LYS A 61 7.00 -7.64 11.52
C LYS A 61 7.56 -7.63 10.11
N CYS A 62 7.57 -8.75 9.38
CA CYS A 62 8.09 -8.82 8.02
C CYS A 62 7.18 -9.63 7.08
N ILE A 63 7.02 -9.13 5.85
CA ILE A 63 6.56 -9.88 4.69
C ILE A 63 7.78 -10.26 3.86
N LYS A 64 8.03 -11.56 3.70
CA LYS A 64 9.14 -12.10 2.90
C LYS A 64 8.65 -12.64 1.57
N TYR A 65 9.27 -12.17 0.50
CA TYR A 65 9.05 -12.64 -0.85
C TYR A 65 10.38 -12.69 -1.61
N ASN A 66 10.82 -13.89 -2.02
CA ASN A 66 12.14 -14.10 -2.63
C ASN A 66 13.25 -13.45 -1.78
N SER A 67 14.06 -12.57 -2.38
CA SER A 67 15.12 -11.81 -1.73
C SER A 67 14.65 -10.47 -1.14
N THR A 68 13.33 -10.27 -1.02
CA THR A 68 12.73 -9.05 -0.48
C THR A 68 12.16 -9.30 0.91
N CYS A 69 12.48 -8.43 1.87
CA CYS A 69 11.77 -8.34 3.16
C CYS A 69 11.19 -6.93 3.30
N ILE A 70 9.89 -6.86 3.58
CA ILE A 70 9.15 -5.62 3.82
C ILE A 70 8.85 -5.56 5.32
N THR A 71 9.35 -4.54 6.00
CA THR A 71 9.20 -4.36 7.45
C THR A 71 8.49 -3.06 7.79
N LYS A 72 7.87 -3.01 8.98
CA LYS A 72 7.27 -1.79 9.53
C LYS A 72 8.36 -0.84 10.02
N HIS A 73 8.26 0.43 9.66
CA HIS A 73 9.14 1.52 10.08
C HIS A 73 8.31 2.69 10.64
N GLU A 74 8.93 3.60 11.41
CA GLU A 74 8.23 4.71 12.09
C GLU A 74 7.46 5.64 11.13
N GLU A 75 7.90 5.71 9.88
CA GLU A 75 7.34 6.59 8.84
C GLU A 75 6.73 5.81 7.66
N GLY A 76 6.48 4.50 7.82
CA GLY A 76 5.91 3.68 6.73
C GLY A 76 6.50 2.28 6.67
N LEU A 77 6.77 1.78 5.46
CA LEU A 77 7.35 0.46 5.24
C LEU A 77 8.78 0.59 4.71
N LEU A 78 9.70 -0.21 5.27
CA LEU A 78 11.05 -0.37 4.77
C LEU A 78 11.09 -1.62 3.88
N ILE A 79 11.64 -1.49 2.68
CA ILE A 79 11.79 -2.60 1.73
C ILE A 79 13.28 -2.85 1.54
N GLU A 80 13.73 -4.02 1.99
CA GLU A 80 15.10 -4.48 1.80
C GLU A 80 15.11 -5.55 0.69
N VAL A 81 15.98 -5.38 -0.29
CA VAL A 81 16.16 -6.32 -1.39
C VAL A 81 17.61 -6.75 -1.43
N GLU A 82 17.86 -8.02 -1.15
CA GLU A 82 19.17 -8.62 -1.34
C GLU A 82 19.32 -9.05 -2.80
N HIS A 83 20.37 -8.60 -3.49
CA HIS A 83 20.66 -9.03 -4.86
C HIS A 83 22.11 -9.50 -4.94
N GLU A 84 22.33 -10.70 -5.48
CA GLU A 84 23.65 -11.32 -5.59
C GLU A 84 24.59 -10.61 -6.60
N ASP A 85 24.08 -9.62 -7.35
CA ASP A 85 24.82 -8.91 -8.40
C ASP A 85 25.19 -7.45 -8.02
N LEU A 86 25.14 -7.10 -6.74
CA LEU A 86 25.72 -5.85 -6.22
C LEU A 86 27.19 -6.10 -5.79
N GLU A 87 28.02 -6.57 -6.73
CA GLU A 87 29.49 -6.56 -6.61
C GLU A 87 30.11 -5.51 -7.54
#